data_AF-A0A8S2Y0K1-F1
#
_entry.id   AF-A0A8S2Y0K1-F1
#
_cell.length_a   1.000
_cell.length_b   1.000
_cell.length_c   1.000
_cell.angle_alpha   90.00
_cell.angle_beta   90.00
_cell.angle_gamma   90.00
#
_symmetry.space_group_name_H-M   'P 1'
#
loop_
_entity.id
_entity.type
_entity.pdbx_description
1 polymer ?
#
loop_
_entity_poly.entity_id
_entity_poly.type
_entity_poly.pdbx_seq_one_letter_code
_entity_poly.pdbx_strand_id
1 'polypeptide(L)'
;DTIDLLLLLCTDTKSLKIFLKQLSNDTWFHLFSQLAQQCQNSHGTTATSFDLKTIEKLAILFEKLSELDDNKRYFLKYNFIYIFKEWKQKYINDSPFLVLNLKSTLLNLEQGDK
;
A
#
# COMPACT_ATOMS: atom_id res chain seq x y z
N ASP A 1 0.03 -17.42 0.63
CA ASP A 1 -1.05 -16.68 -0.07
C ASP A 1 -0.50 -15.81 -1.19
N THR A 2 -1.36 -15.35 -2.11
CA THR A 2 -0.97 -14.51 -3.27
C THR A 2 -0.12 -13.31 -2.88
N ILE A 3 -0.39 -12.70 -1.72
CA ILE A 3 0.37 -11.54 -1.22
C ILE A 3 1.79 -11.94 -0.77
N ASP A 4 1.98 -13.14 -0.24
CA ASP A 4 3.32 -13.66 0.07
C ASP A 4 4.16 -13.86 -1.20
N LEU A 5 3.53 -14.29 -2.29
CA LEU A 5 4.19 -14.41 -3.58
C LEU A 5 4.57 -13.03 -4.13
N LEU A 6 3.68 -12.03 -4.03
CA LEU A 6 4.00 -10.64 -4.44
C LEU A 6 5.17 -10.07 -3.62
N LEU A 7 5.22 -10.34 -2.32
CA LEU A 7 6.32 -9.92 -1.46
C LEU A 7 7.62 -10.68 -1.74
N LEU A 8 7.55 -11.98 -1.99
CA LEU A 8 8.72 -12.78 -2.37
C LEU A 8 9.36 -12.22 -3.65
N LEU A 9 8.53 -11.86 -4.64
CA LEU A 9 8.98 -11.20 -5.87
C LEU A 9 9.57 -9.80 -5.60
N CYS A 10 9.21 -9.17 -4.48
CA CYS A 10 9.83 -7.92 -4.05
C CYS A 10 11.21 -8.09 -3.37
N THR A 11 11.61 -9.33 -3.03
CA THR A 11 12.92 -9.63 -2.43
C THR A 11 13.97 -10.02 -3.47
N ASP A 12 13.55 -10.49 -4.65
CA ASP A 12 14.45 -10.75 -5.77
C ASP A 12 14.79 -9.44 -6.50
N THR A 13 15.91 -8.83 -6.11
CA THR A 13 16.41 -7.56 -6.67
C THR A 13 16.53 -7.52 -8.20
N LYS A 14 16.78 -8.64 -8.89
CA LYS A 14 16.88 -8.67 -10.36
C LYS A 14 15.52 -8.55 -11.03
N SER A 15 14.50 -9.13 -10.41
CA SER A 15 13.13 -9.18 -10.93
C SER A 15 12.26 -8.05 -10.38
N LEU A 16 12.63 -7.46 -9.24
CA LEU A 16 11.89 -6.44 -8.51
C LEU A 16 11.50 -5.25 -9.39
N LYS A 17 12.43 -4.69 -10.17
CA LYS A 17 12.15 -3.51 -11.01
C LYS A 17 11.12 -3.81 -12.11
N ILE A 18 11.22 -4.99 -12.73
CA ILE A 18 10.29 -5.44 -13.78
C ILE A 18 8.92 -5.69 -13.16
N PHE A 19 8.89 -6.36 -12.02
CA PHE A 19 7.67 -6.66 -11.28
C PHE A 19 6.95 -5.39 -10.81
N LEU A 20 7.64 -4.46 -10.15
CA LEU A 20 7.04 -3.18 -9.72
C LEU A 20 6.49 -2.41 -10.93
N LYS A 21 7.20 -2.40 -12.06
CA LYS A 21 6.72 -1.76 -13.29
C LYS A 21 5.46 -2.43 -13.85
N GLN A 22 5.29 -3.75 -13.68
CA GLN A 22 4.05 -4.43 -14.05
C GLN A 22 2.89 -4.03 -13.13
N LEU A 23 3.15 -3.76 -11.84
CA LEU A 23 2.16 -3.27 -10.89
C LEU A 23 1.83 -1.77 -11.06
N SER A 24 2.73 -1.00 -11.68
CA SER A 24 2.60 0.43 -12.03
C SER A 24 1.53 0.72 -13.10
N ASN A 25 0.31 0.21 -12.92
CA ASN A 25 -0.79 0.40 -13.86
C ASN A 25 -2.10 0.78 -13.15
N ASP A 26 -2.99 1.43 -13.91
CA ASP A 26 -4.24 1.98 -13.39
C ASP A 26 -5.14 0.91 -12.76
N THR A 27 -5.26 -0.26 -13.40
CA THR A 27 -6.09 -1.37 -12.92
C THR A 27 -5.65 -1.84 -11.53
N TRP A 28 -4.34 -1.96 -11.31
CA TRP A 28 -3.81 -2.43 -10.03
C TRP A 28 -4.11 -1.42 -8.91
N PHE A 29 -3.80 -0.14 -9.12
CA PHE A 29 -4.07 0.91 -8.13
C PHE A 29 -5.57 1.11 -7.89
N HIS A 30 -6.41 0.99 -8.94
CA HIS A 30 -7.86 1.06 -8.81
C HIS A 30 -8.40 -0.06 -7.92
N LEU A 31 -8.06 -1.31 -8.22
CA LEU A 31 -8.49 -2.47 -7.44
C LEU A 31 -8.04 -2.35 -5.98
N PHE A 32 -6.79 -1.95 -5.75
CA PHE A 32 -6.29 -1.77 -4.38
C PHE A 32 -6.98 -0.64 -3.62
N SER A 33 -7.33 0.45 -4.30
CA SER A 33 -8.08 1.54 -3.67
C SER A 33 -9.47 1.10 -3.23
N GLN A 34 -10.16 0.31 -4.07
CA GLN A 34 -11.46 -0.26 -3.74
C GLN A 34 -11.37 -1.21 -2.54
N LEU A 35 -10.37 -2.10 -2.55
CA LEU A 35 -10.14 -3.04 -1.45
C LEU A 35 -9.81 -2.31 -0.13
N ALA A 36 -8.97 -1.27 -0.20
CA ALA A 36 -8.60 -0.49 0.97
C ALA A 36 -9.79 0.29 1.56
N GLN A 37 -10.64 0.87 0.72
CA GLN A 37 -11.89 1.55 1.13
C GLN A 37 -12.91 0.57 1.72
N GLN A 38 -13.05 -0.63 1.14
CA GLN A 38 -13.93 -1.67 1.70
C GLN A 38 -13.50 -2.10 3.10
N CYS A 39 -12.19 -2.08 3.39
CA CYS A 39 -11.67 -2.38 4.73
C CYS A 39 -11.94 -1.26 5.76
N GLN A 40 -12.25 -0.04 5.32
CA GLN A 40 -12.60 1.09 6.21
C GLN A 40 -14.07 1.04 6.65
N ASN A 41 -14.96 0.64 5.74
CA ASN A 41 -16.41 0.72 5.93
C ASN A 41 -17.02 -0.53 6.63
N SER A 42 -16.20 -1.40 7.20
CA SER A 42 -16.64 -2.60 7.92
C SER A 42 -17.24 -2.27 9.30
N HIS A 43 -18.37 -1.58 9.32
CA HIS A 43 -19.30 -1.57 10.44
C HIS A 43 -20.57 -2.32 10.02
N GLY A 44 -20.56 -3.64 10.20
CA GLY A 44 -21.77 -4.46 10.07
C GLY A 44 -21.70 -5.53 8.97
N THR A 45 -21.50 -6.76 9.44
CA THR A 45 -22.10 -8.00 8.93
C THR A 45 -21.60 -8.72 7.67
N THR A 46 -20.87 -8.13 6.72
CA THR A 46 -20.29 -8.93 5.59
C THR A 46 -19.04 -8.33 4.94
N ALA A 47 -18.15 -7.69 5.71
CA ALA A 47 -16.91 -7.14 5.14
C ALA A 47 -15.72 -8.07 5.37
N THR A 48 -15.11 -8.53 4.28
CA THR A 48 -13.75 -9.10 4.26
C THR A 48 -12.76 -8.00 4.65
N SER A 49 -12.57 -7.78 5.95
CA SER A 49 -11.48 -6.96 6.45
C SER A 49 -10.17 -7.70 6.23
N PHE A 50 -9.15 -7.01 5.72
CA PHE A 50 -7.80 -7.56 5.73
C PHE A 50 -7.36 -7.76 7.19
N ASP A 51 -6.79 -8.93 7.48
CA ASP A 51 -6.11 -9.14 8.75
C ASP A 51 -4.86 -8.25 8.81
N LEU A 52 -4.42 -7.94 10.03
CA LEU A 52 -3.30 -7.03 10.27
C LEU A 52 -2.03 -7.45 9.50
N LYS A 53 -1.75 -8.76 9.39
CA LYS A 53 -0.59 -9.25 8.65
C LYS A 53 -0.69 -8.95 7.17
N THR A 54 -1.89 -9.05 6.58
CA THR A 54 -2.08 -8.66 5.18
C THR A 54 -1.82 -7.17 4.99
N ILE A 55 -2.29 -6.32 5.91
CA ILE A 55 -2.07 -4.87 5.83
C ILE A 55 -0.58 -4.54 5.94
N GLU A 56 0.14 -5.18 6.86
CA GLU A 56 1.60 -5.05 6.99
C GLU A 56 2.33 -5.39 5.69
N LYS A 57 1.96 -6.51 5.07
CA LYS A 57 2.53 -6.96 3.81
C LYS A 57 2.26 -5.98 2.68
N LEU A 58 1.03 -5.46 2.59
CA LEU A 58 0.66 -4.46 1.59
C LEU A 58 1.39 -3.15 1.79
N ALA A 59 1.62 -2.72 3.03
CA ALA A 59 2.35 -1.49 3.33
C ALA A 59 3.80 -1.54 2.80
N ILE A 60 4.47 -2.70 2.88
CA ILE A 60 5.80 -2.89 2.28
C ILE A 60 5.74 -2.71 0.75
N LEU A 61 4.72 -3.27 0.11
CA LEU A 61 4.56 -3.15 -1.34
C LEU A 61 4.29 -1.70 -1.76
N PHE A 62 3.43 -0.99 -1.02
CA PHE A 62 3.16 0.43 -1.28
C PHE A 62 4.35 1.33 -1.02
N GLU A 63 5.16 1.06 0.00
CA GLU A 63 6.44 1.73 0.20
C GLU A 63 7.31 1.60 -1.05
N LYS A 64 7.56 0.38 -1.54
CA LYS A 64 8.36 0.15 -2.75
C LYS A 64 7.78 0.81 -3.99
N LEU A 65 6.45 0.81 -4.13
CA LEU A 65 5.79 1.47 -5.26
C LEU A 65 5.86 3.00 -5.16
N SER A 66 5.95 3.57 -3.95
CA SER A 66 6.06 5.02 -3.74
C SER A 66 7.43 5.60 -4.06
N GLU A 67 8.48 4.76 -4.08
CA GLU A 67 9.82 5.14 -4.53
C GLU A 67 9.88 5.40 -6.05
N LEU A 68 8.89 4.93 -6.81
CA LEU A 68 8.81 5.14 -8.25
C LEU A 68 8.02 6.42 -8.54
N ASP A 69 8.70 7.45 -9.07
CA ASP A 69 8.08 8.75 -9.37
C ASP A 69 6.86 8.64 -10.29
N ASP A 70 6.91 7.76 -11.30
CA ASP A 70 5.82 7.50 -12.23
C ASP A 70 4.52 7.04 -11.54
N ASN A 71 4.62 6.48 -10.33
CA ASN A 71 3.46 5.99 -9.58
C ASN A 71 2.77 7.08 -8.76
N LYS A 72 3.42 8.21 -8.48
CA LYS A 72 2.85 9.28 -7.62
C LYS A 72 1.49 9.74 -8.10
N ARG A 73 1.30 9.83 -9.43
CA ARG A 73 0.00 10.13 -10.06
C ARG A 73 -1.12 9.17 -9.67
N TYR A 74 -0.82 7.88 -9.49
CA TYR A 74 -1.81 6.88 -9.09
C TYR A 74 -2.12 7.00 -7.60
N PHE A 75 -1.11 7.23 -6.76
CA PHE A 75 -1.33 7.48 -5.32
C PHE A 75 -2.25 8.69 -5.08
N LEU A 76 -2.07 9.76 -5.87
CA LEU A 76 -2.93 10.94 -5.85
C LEU A 76 -4.33 10.63 -6.39
N LYS A 77 -4.44 10.03 -7.59
CA LYS A 77 -5.71 9.70 -8.26
C LYS A 77 -6.67 8.91 -7.36
N TYR A 78 -6.14 8.00 -6.54
CA TYR A 78 -6.93 7.11 -5.71
C TYR A 78 -6.92 7.47 -4.21
N ASN A 79 -6.46 8.66 -3.84
CA ASN A 79 -6.46 9.16 -2.46
C ASN A 79 -5.74 8.25 -1.45
N PHE A 80 -4.69 7.54 -1.86
CA PHE A 80 -3.95 6.63 -0.99
C PHE A 80 -3.31 7.34 0.21
N ILE A 81 -2.96 8.62 0.07
CA ILE A 81 -2.44 9.44 1.17
C ILE A 81 -3.44 9.49 2.34
N TYR A 82 -4.73 9.64 2.05
CA TYR A 82 -5.78 9.66 3.06
C TYR A 82 -5.88 8.29 3.74
N ILE A 83 -5.94 7.22 2.93
CA ILE A 83 -6.01 5.82 3.41
C ILE A 83 -4.84 5.49 4.34
N PHE A 84 -3.61 5.84 3.95
CA PHE A 84 -2.41 5.57 4.75
C PHE A 84 -2.38 6.37 6.05
N LYS A 85 -2.86 7.62 6.05
CA LYS A 85 -3.00 8.42 7.28
C LYS A 85 -3.99 7.77 8.25
N GLU A 86 -5.12 7.27 7.76
CA GLU A 86 -6.10 6.56 8.59
C GLU A 86 -5.57 5.24 9.13
N TRP A 87 -4.94 4.42 8.29
CA TRP A 87 -4.32 3.16 8.74
C TRP A 87 -3.23 3.41 9.78
N LYS A 88 -2.41 4.45 9.59
CA LYS A 88 -1.37 4.83 10.55
C LYS A 88 -1.97 5.19 11.91
N GLN A 89 -3.08 5.93 11.94
CA GLN A 89 -3.77 6.27 13.19
C GLN A 89 -4.42 5.03 13.83
N LYS A 90 -5.09 4.22 13.02
CA LYS A 90 -5.79 3.00 13.48
C LYS A 90 -4.84 2.01 14.13
N TYR A 91 -3.66 1.78 13.55
CA TYR A 91 -2.71 0.76 14.00
C TYR A 91 -1.52 1.33 14.78
N ILE A 92 -1.60 2.58 15.25
CA ILE A 92 -0.47 3.28 15.88
C ILE A 92 0.13 2.52 17.08
N ASN A 93 -0.72 1.82 17.83
CA ASN A 93 -0.33 1.04 19.01
C ASN A 93 -0.23 -0.47 18.75
N ASP A 94 -0.75 -0.95 17.61
CA ASP A 94 -0.89 -2.39 17.34
C ASP A 94 0.27 -2.94 16.50
N SER A 95 0.82 -2.14 15.58
CA SER A 95 1.94 -2.55 14.74
C SER A 95 2.90 -1.39 14.47
N PRO A 96 3.99 -1.28 15.26
CA PRO A 96 5.03 -0.28 15.04
C PRO A 96 5.68 -0.39 13.65
N PHE A 97 5.82 -1.61 13.14
CA PHE A 97 6.43 -1.86 11.82
C PHE A 97 5.54 -1.34 10.68
N LEU A 98 4.23 -1.60 10.73
CA LEU A 98 3.27 -1.03 9.79
C LEU A 98 3.33 0.50 9.79
N VAL A 99 3.35 1.10 10.97
CA VAL A 99 3.41 2.56 11.15
C VAL A 99 4.69 3.14 10.54
N LEU A 100 5.82 2.46 10.67
CA LEU A 100 7.08 2.88 10.06
C LEU A 100 7.01 2.84 8.53
N ASN A 101 6.50 1.74 7.95
CA ASN A 101 6.35 1.63 6.49
C ASN A 101 5.40 2.71 5.95
N LEU A 102 4.26 2.94 6.62
CA LEU A 102 3.32 3.99 6.21
C LEU A 102 3.92 5.40 6.31
N LYS A 103 4.79 5.67 7.31
CA LYS A 103 5.53 6.94 7.38
C LYS A 103 6.51 7.08 6.21
N SER A 104 7.25 6.02 5.89
CA SER A 104 8.16 5.98 4.73
C SER A 104 7.42 6.26 3.43
N THR A 105 6.30 5.55 3.18
CA THR A 105 5.44 5.76 2.02
C THR A 105 4.95 7.20 1.93
N LEU A 106 4.45 7.78 3.04
CA LEU A 106 3.97 9.16 3.06
C LEU A 106 5.07 10.17 2.74
N LEU A 107 6.29 9.97 3.29
CA LEU A 107 7.43 10.84 3.00
C LEU A 107 7.85 10.78 1.52
N ASN A 108 7.87 9.59 0.92
CA ASN A 108 8.19 9.43 -0.51
C ASN A 108 7.19 10.18 -1.41
N LEU A 109 5.91 10.19 -1.02
CA LEU A 109 4.86 10.92 -1.73
C LEU A 109 4.98 12.44 -1.54
N GLU A 110 5.36 12.92 -0.35
CA GLU A 110 5.59 14.35 -0.07
C GLU A 110 6.84 14.91 -0.78
N GLN A 111 7.87 14.09 -1.01
CA GLN A 111 9.09 14.51 -1.69
C GLN A 111 8.93 14.72 -3.20
N GLY A 112 7.84 14.24 -3.81
CA GLY A 112 7.55 14.40 -5.23
C GLY A 112 6.78 15.65 -5.64
N ASP A 113 6.28 16.42 -4.68
CA ASP A 113 5.54 17.67 -4.90
C ASP A 113 6.44 18.91 -5.03
N LYS A 114 7.74 18.73 -5.30
CA LYS A 114 8.73 19.82 -5.48
C LYS A 114 9.19 19.97 -6.93
#